data_AF-A0A925SQS7-F1
#
_entry.id   AF-A0A925SQS7-F1
#
_cell.length_a   1.000
_cell.length_b   1.000
_cell.length_c   1.000
_cell.angle_alpha   90.00
_cell.angle_beta   90.00
_cell.angle_gamma   90.00
#
_symmetry.space_group_name_H-M   'P 1'
#
loop_
_entity.id
_entity.type
_entity.pdbx_description
1 polymer ?
#
loop_
_entity_poly.entity_id
_entity_poly.type
_entity_poly.pdbx_seq_one_letter_code
_entity_poly.pdbx_strand_id
1 'polypeptide(L)'
;MCKKIFIGATGQHCGKTTISLSLMHLASKRYKRVGFIKPIGPKCIEYKGLTMDMDAAMITSVFNLDADAHLMSPMTLTPGWTRRFLDGEIPPDYPRNTILNAVEQLEK
;
A
#
# COMPACT_ATOMS: atom_id res chain seq x y z
N MET A 1 -13.61 -8.94 -13.09
CA MET A 1 -13.83 -8.22 -11.81
C MET A 1 -12.76 -8.68 -10.82
N CYS A 2 -12.02 -7.74 -10.22
CA CYS A 2 -10.96 -8.04 -9.26
C CYS A 2 -11.55 -8.54 -7.92
N LYS A 3 -10.96 -9.58 -7.33
CA LYS A 3 -11.32 -10.06 -5.99
C LYS A 3 -10.44 -9.35 -4.95
N LYS A 4 -11.05 -8.73 -3.94
CA LYS A 4 -10.35 -7.92 -2.93
C LYS A 4 -10.49 -8.55 -1.56
N ILE A 5 -9.40 -8.53 -0.79
CA ILE A 5 -9.36 -8.98 0.61
C ILE A 5 -8.82 -7.82 1.43
N PHE A 6 -9.57 -7.38 2.44
CA PHE A 6 -9.11 -6.40 3.41
C PHE A 6 -8.53 -7.11 4.63
N ILE A 7 -7.29 -6.77 4.99
CA ILE A 7 -6.58 -7.36 6.13
C ILE A 7 -6.48 -6.31 7.24
N GLY A 8 -7.31 -6.46 8.27
CA GLY A 8 -7.27 -5.67 9.49
C GLY A 8 -6.52 -6.37 10.63
N ALA A 9 -6.32 -5.68 11.75
CA ALA A 9 -5.98 -6.32 13.03
C ALA A 9 -6.49 -5.53 14.22
N THR A 10 -6.59 -6.21 15.34
CA THR A 10 -6.99 -5.67 16.64
C THR A 10 -5.86 -4.95 17.40
N GLY A 11 -4.62 -5.00 16.88
CA GLY A 11 -3.46 -4.34 17.49
C GLY A 11 -2.24 -4.26 16.57
N GLN A 12 -1.18 -3.63 17.07
CA GLN A 12 0.13 -3.61 16.41
C GLN A 12 0.81 -4.98 16.53
N HIS A 13 1.64 -5.34 15.55
CA HIS A 13 2.42 -6.59 15.54
C HIS A 13 1.62 -7.92 15.59
N CYS A 14 0.28 -7.90 15.44
CA CYS A 14 -0.55 -9.11 15.42
C CYS A 14 -0.47 -9.96 14.12
N GLY A 15 0.66 -9.97 13.40
CA GLY A 15 0.85 -10.87 12.25
C GLY A 15 0.24 -10.45 10.90
N LYS A 16 -0.27 -9.23 10.75
CA LYS A 16 -0.84 -8.71 9.47
C LYS A 16 0.10 -8.88 8.29
N THR A 17 1.36 -8.50 8.45
CA THR A 17 2.38 -8.60 7.40
C THR A 17 2.62 -10.06 7.01
N THR A 18 2.71 -10.96 8.00
CA THR A 18 2.87 -12.41 7.79
C THR A 18 1.67 -13.01 7.03
N ILE A 19 0.44 -12.65 7.41
CA ILE A 19 -0.78 -13.09 6.72
C ILE A 19 -0.80 -12.54 5.29
N SER A 20 -0.45 -11.27 5.10
CA SER A 20 -0.41 -10.63 3.77
C SER A 20 0.59 -11.33 2.86
N LEU A 21 1.82 -11.60 3.33
CA LEU A 21 2.83 -12.38 2.61
C LEU A 21 2.31 -13.76 2.22
N SER A 22 1.69 -14.46 3.17
CA SER A 22 1.17 -15.82 2.96
C SER A 22 0.05 -15.84 1.92
N LEU A 23 -0.90 -14.91 2.01
CA LEU A 23 -2.00 -14.80 1.05
C LEU A 23 -1.48 -14.40 -0.34
N MET A 24 -0.53 -13.46 -0.42
CA MET A 24 0.11 -13.07 -1.68
C MET A 24 0.81 -14.25 -2.35
N HIS A 25 1.56 -15.05 -1.58
CA HIS A 25 2.23 -16.26 -2.08
C HIS A 25 1.28 -17.34 -2.56
N LEU A 26 0.19 -17.59 -1.83
CA LEU A 26 -0.82 -18.54 -2.25
C LEU A 26 -1.60 -18.05 -3.47
N ALA A 27 -1.91 -16.75 -3.52
CA ALA A 27 -2.60 -16.14 -4.64
C ALA A 27 -1.74 -16.15 -5.91
N SER A 28 -0.43 -15.86 -5.82
CA SER A 28 0.47 -15.83 -6.99
C SER A 28 0.63 -17.19 -7.66
N LYS A 29 0.46 -18.28 -6.89
CA LYS A 29 0.42 -19.65 -7.42
C LYS A 29 -0.87 -19.99 -8.16
N ARG A 30 -1.97 -19.29 -7.88
CA ARG A 30 -3.32 -19.61 -8.39
C ARG A 30 -3.80 -18.64 -9.45
N TYR A 31 -3.44 -17.37 -9.36
CA TYR A 31 -3.95 -16.30 -10.21
C TYR A 31 -2.81 -15.69 -11.03
N LYS A 32 -3.12 -15.36 -12.29
CA LYS A 32 -2.15 -14.73 -13.20
C LYS A 32 -1.72 -13.33 -12.76
N ARG A 33 -2.56 -12.66 -11.96
CA ARG A 33 -2.34 -11.30 -11.47
C ARG A 33 -2.73 -11.20 -10.01
N VAL A 34 -1.84 -10.63 -9.22
CA VAL A 34 -2.05 -10.36 -7.80
C VAL A 34 -1.38 -9.03 -7.49
N GLY A 35 -2.10 -8.15 -6.80
CA GLY A 35 -1.59 -6.87 -6.34
C GLY A 35 -1.70 -6.77 -4.82
N PHE A 36 -0.95 -5.83 -4.26
CA PHE A 36 -1.01 -5.48 -2.85
C PHE A 36 -1.06 -3.98 -2.71
N ILE A 37 -1.83 -3.50 -1.73
CA ILE A 37 -1.86 -2.09 -1.39
C ILE A 37 -1.87 -1.94 0.13
N LYS A 38 -1.02 -1.03 0.61
CA LYS A 38 -1.04 -0.45 1.93
C LYS A 38 -1.47 1.02 1.78
N PRO A 39 -2.78 1.32 1.86
CA PRO A 39 -3.30 2.62 1.46
C PRO A 39 -2.63 3.80 2.17
N ILE A 40 -2.31 3.62 3.45
CA ILE A 40 -1.62 4.61 4.29
C ILE A 40 -0.36 3.96 4.87
N GLY A 41 0.78 4.59 4.61
CA GLY A 41 2.11 4.11 4.93
C GLY A 41 2.84 5.01 5.92
N PRO A 42 2.76 4.76 7.24
CA PRO A 42 3.47 5.57 8.23
C PRO A 42 4.96 5.25 8.35
N LYS A 43 5.43 4.10 7.83
CA LYS A 43 6.83 3.67 7.95
C LYS A 43 7.55 3.87 6.62
N CYS A 44 7.87 5.12 6.30
CA CYS A 44 8.45 5.50 5.02
C CYS A 44 9.91 5.05 4.89
N ILE A 45 10.26 4.49 3.73
CA ILE A 45 11.63 4.20 3.29
C ILE A 45 11.82 4.66 1.84
N GLU A 46 13.08 4.80 1.42
CA GLU A 46 13.41 4.92 0.00
C GLU A 46 13.52 3.53 -0.64
N TYR A 47 12.79 3.29 -1.71
CA TYR A 47 12.81 2.05 -2.48
C TYR A 47 12.92 2.39 -3.97
N LYS A 48 14.10 2.18 -4.56
CA LYS A 48 14.38 2.46 -5.99
C LYS A 48 13.94 3.86 -6.44
N GLY A 49 14.23 4.88 -5.62
CA GLY A 49 13.85 6.28 -5.88
C GLY A 49 12.40 6.64 -5.55
N LEU A 50 11.60 5.70 -5.04
CA LEU A 50 10.24 5.95 -4.53
C LEU A 50 10.24 6.03 -3.00
N THR A 51 9.49 6.98 -2.45
CA THR A 51 9.18 6.97 -1.02
C THR A 51 7.97 6.06 -0.78
N MET A 52 8.17 4.94 -0.08
CA MET A 52 7.16 3.89 0.11
C MET A 52 7.03 3.46 1.57
N ASP A 53 5.90 2.85 1.94
CA ASP A 53 5.82 2.13 3.22
C ASP A 53 6.72 0.90 3.20
N MET A 54 7.37 0.61 4.32
CA MET A 54 8.26 -0.54 4.48
C MET A 54 7.58 -1.87 4.13
N ASP A 55 6.32 -2.08 4.54
CA ASP A 55 5.60 -3.33 4.20
C ASP A 55 5.32 -3.40 2.69
N ALA A 56 4.94 -2.28 2.06
CA ALA A 56 4.67 -2.23 0.63
C ALA A 56 5.94 -2.48 -0.19
N ALA A 57 7.05 -1.85 0.18
CA ALA A 57 8.35 -2.06 -0.46
C ALA A 57 8.84 -3.52 -0.31
N MET A 58 8.66 -4.11 0.88
CA MET A 58 8.97 -5.52 1.12
C MET A 58 8.14 -6.44 0.21
N ILE A 59 6.81 -6.26 0.15
CA ILE A 59 5.93 -7.06 -0.72
C ILE A 59 6.31 -6.87 -2.19
N THR A 60 6.60 -5.64 -2.60
CA THR A 60 7.05 -5.31 -3.97
C THR A 60 8.28 -6.12 -4.34
N SER A 61 9.29 -6.11 -3.47
CA SER A 61 10.55 -6.82 -3.65
C SER A 61 10.36 -8.35 -3.71
N VAL A 62 9.59 -8.91 -2.77
CA VAL A 62 9.41 -10.37 -2.66
C VAL A 62 8.65 -10.95 -3.86
N PHE A 63 7.70 -10.22 -4.42
CA PHE A 63 6.84 -10.70 -5.51
C PHE A 63 7.15 -10.08 -6.88
N ASN A 64 8.25 -9.33 -7.01
CA ASN A 64 8.68 -8.64 -8.24
C ASN A 64 7.58 -7.73 -8.84
N LEU A 65 6.93 -6.92 -8.00
CA LEU A 65 5.84 -6.02 -8.39
C LEU A 65 6.33 -4.60 -8.70
N ASP A 66 7.57 -4.46 -9.17
CA ASP A 66 8.21 -3.14 -9.39
C ASP A 66 7.41 -2.22 -10.32
N ALA A 67 6.73 -2.78 -11.32
CA ALA A 67 5.89 -2.02 -12.25
C ALA A 67 4.75 -1.28 -11.53
N ASP A 68 4.23 -1.86 -10.45
CA ASP A 68 3.09 -1.34 -9.69
C ASP A 68 3.51 -0.63 -8.40
N ALA A 69 4.81 -0.59 -8.07
CA ALA A 69 5.33 -0.11 -6.78
C ALA A 69 4.77 1.26 -6.36
N HIS A 70 4.70 2.19 -7.31
CA HIS A 70 4.17 3.55 -7.12
C HIS A 70 2.69 3.59 -6.67
N LEU A 71 1.92 2.53 -6.88
CA LEU A 71 0.52 2.40 -6.50
C LEU A 71 0.34 1.69 -5.15
N MET A 72 1.36 1.01 -4.64
CA MET A 72 1.23 0.07 -3.52
C MET A 72 1.21 0.76 -2.15
N SER A 73 1.70 1.99 -2.04
CA SER A 73 1.57 2.83 -0.83
C SER A 73 1.34 4.29 -1.20
N PRO A 74 0.15 4.63 -1.74
CA PRO A 74 -0.07 5.91 -2.40
C PRO A 74 -0.12 7.10 -1.42
N MET A 75 -0.35 6.84 -0.13
CA MET A 75 -0.27 7.84 0.93
C MET A 75 0.85 7.47 1.91
N THR A 76 2.06 7.92 1.64
CA THR A 76 3.16 7.87 2.61
C THR A 76 3.08 9.08 3.56
N LEU A 77 3.03 8.81 4.86
CA LEU A 77 2.95 9.85 5.88
C LEU A 77 4.35 10.29 6.26
N THR A 78 4.94 11.16 5.44
CA THR A 78 6.25 11.77 5.72
C THR A 78 6.17 12.76 6.89
N PRO A 79 7.31 13.14 7.50
CA PRO A 79 7.32 14.15 8.55
C PRO A 79 6.63 15.45 8.10
N GLY A 80 5.75 15.98 8.96
CA GLY A 80 4.96 17.19 8.68
C GLY A 80 3.68 16.97 7.88
N TRP A 81 3.47 15.79 7.26
CA TRP A 81 2.31 15.52 6.41
C TRP A 81 0.97 15.73 7.14
N THR A 82 0.83 15.11 8.32
CA THR A 82 -0.38 15.27 9.15
C THR A 82 -0.63 16.71 9.55
N ARG A 83 0.44 17.47 9.86
CA ARG A 83 0.31 18.89 10.24
C ARG A 83 -0.22 19.72 9.08
N ARG A 84 0.37 19.57 7.89
CA ARG A 84 -0.08 20.26 6.67
C ARG A 84 -1.54 19.93 6.32
N PHE A 85 -1.96 18.69 6.57
CA PHE A 85 -3.36 18.30 6.43
C PHE A 85 -4.28 19.02 7.43
N LEU A 86 -3.90 19.07 8.70
CA LEU A 86 -4.67 19.77 9.74
C LEU A 86 -4.68 21.30 9.55
N ASP A 87 -3.59 21.86 9.03
CA ASP A 87 -3.43 23.29 8.74
C ASP A 87 -4.18 23.70 7.43
N GLY A 88 -4.81 22.74 6.73
CA GLY A 88 -5.62 22.99 5.54
C GLY A 88 -4.82 23.16 4.24
N GLU A 89 -3.51 22.94 4.26
CA GLU A 89 -2.66 22.98 3.05
C GLU A 89 -2.95 21.81 2.10
N ILE A 90 -3.47 20.71 2.64
CA ILE A 90 -3.85 19.52 1.87
C ILE A 90 -5.37 19.42 1.86
N PRO A 91 -6.02 19.35 0.68
CA PRO A 91 -7.47 19.24 0.59
C PRO A 91 -8.00 18.00 1.34
N PRO A 92 -9.13 18.08 2.06
CA PRO A 92 -9.69 16.96 2.81
C PRO A 92 -9.97 15.71 1.95
N ASP A 93 -10.32 15.89 0.68
CA ASP A 93 -10.61 14.80 -0.25
C ASP A 93 -9.35 14.15 -0.87
N TYR A 94 -8.18 14.80 -0.74
CA TYR A 94 -6.94 14.34 -1.36
C TYR A 94 -6.56 12.91 -0.95
N PRO A 95 -6.54 12.51 0.34
CA PRO A 95 -6.22 11.14 0.75
C PRO A 95 -7.14 10.11 0.09
N ARG A 96 -8.44 10.39 0.13
CA ARG A 96 -9.47 9.49 -0.40
C ARG A 96 -9.29 9.29 -1.90
N ASN A 97 -9.17 10.38 -2.65
CA ASN A 97 -9.02 10.32 -4.10
C ASN A 97 -7.71 9.65 -4.51
N THR A 98 -6.62 9.93 -3.81
CA THR A 98 -5.31 9.31 -4.05
C THR A 98 -5.35 7.80 -3.86
N ILE A 99 -5.95 7.33 -2.76
CA ILE A 99 -6.10 5.90 -2.49
C ILE A 99 -7.01 5.23 -3.53
N LEU A 100 -8.17 5.83 -3.86
CA LEU A 100 -9.11 5.23 -4.79
C LEU A 100 -8.54 5.15 -6.22
N ASN A 101 -7.82 6.17 -6.67
CA ASN A 101 -7.16 6.17 -7.98
C ASN A 101 -6.08 5.08 -8.08
N ALA A 102 -5.32 4.85 -7.00
CA ALA A 102 -4.34 3.77 -6.97
C ALA A 102 -4.99 2.39 -7.01
N VAL A 103 -6.08 2.21 -6.25
CA VAL A 103 -6.89 0.98 -6.27
C VAL A 103 -7.46 0.71 -7.67
N GLU A 104 -8.03 1.72 -8.33
CA GLU A 104 -8.59 1.58 -9.68
C GLU A 104 -7.53 1.16 -10.71
N GLN A 105 -6.31 1.69 -10.61
CA GLN A 105 -5.21 1.32 -11.50
C GLN A 105 -4.73 -0.12 -11.25
N LEU A 106 -4.59 -0.54 -9.98
CA LEU A 106 -4.20 -1.90 -9.63
C LEU A 106 -5.23 -2.96 -10.09
N GLU A 107 -6.49 -2.55 -10.26
CA GLU A 107 -7.56 -3.42 -10.76
C GLU A 107 -7.53 -3.70 -12.26
N LYS A 108 -6.91 -2.82 -13.06
CA LYS A 108 -6.86 -2.88 -14.52
C LYS A 108 -5.78 -3.82 -14.99
#